data_AF-A0A7S3H216-F1
#
_entry.id   AF-A0A7S3H216-F1
#
_cell.length_a   1.000
_cell.length_b   1.000
_cell.length_c   1.000
_cell.angle_alpha   90.00
_cell.angle_beta   90.00
_cell.angle_gamma   90.00
#
_symmetry.space_group_name_H-M   'P 1'
#
loop_
_entity.id
_entity.type
_entity.pdbx_description
1 polymer ?
#
loop_
_entity_poly.entity_id
_entity_poly.type
_entity_poly.pdbx_seq_one_letter_code
_entity_poly.pdbx_strand_id
1 'polypeptide(L)'
;ALSLLRPHILILDEPTNHLDIESVDALITSLKAYQGGVVLVSHDARLISAIDCELWVCGDCESGLRIENRGFERYRRDVMAETQRQQEISERKVEERNRLRKEKREKCLAQHSKKGVVAK
;
A
#
# COMPACT_ATOMS: atom_id res chain seq x y z
N ALA A 1 14.97 25.52 -6.90
CA ALA A 1 14.77 26.67 -6.00
C ALA A 1 15.04 26.32 -4.52
N LEU A 2 14.49 25.23 -3.98
CA LEU A 2 14.69 24.80 -2.57
C LEU A 2 16.16 24.70 -2.12
N SER A 3 17.06 24.20 -2.97
CA SER A 3 18.51 24.13 -2.66
C SER A 3 19.18 25.49 -2.40
N LEU A 4 18.65 26.58 -2.97
CA LEU A 4 19.21 27.94 -2.79
C LEU A 4 18.90 28.55 -1.43
N LEU A 5 17.89 28.04 -0.73
CA LEU A 5 17.46 28.54 0.58
C LEU A 5 18.30 28.00 1.73
N ARG A 6 19.17 27.01 1.48
CA ARG A 6 19.95 26.28 2.50
C ARG A 6 19.14 26.02 3.78
N PRO A 7 17.99 25.34 3.69
CA PRO A 7 17.19 25.07 4.88
C PRO A 7 18.00 24.22 5.87
N HIS A 8 17.65 24.29 7.15
CA HIS A 8 18.21 23.37 8.16
C HIS A 8 17.47 22.03 8.17
N ILE A 9 16.19 22.04 7.77
CA ILE A 9 15.31 20.88 7.74
C ILE A 9 14.64 20.80 6.37
N LEU A 10 14.73 19.63 5.75
CA LEU A 10 14.08 19.33 4.48
C LEU A 10 12.94 18.34 4.73
N ILE A 11 11.74 18.69 4.29
CA ILE A 11 10.57 17.79 4.34
C ILE A 11 10.19 17.50 2.89
N LEU A 12 10.26 16.24 2.50
CA LEU A 12 9.97 15.77 1.16
C LEU A 12 8.78 14.81 1.20
N ASP A 13 7.74 15.14 0.46
CA ASP A 13 6.58 14.28 0.26
C ASP A 13 6.59 13.75 -1.17
N GLU A 14 6.76 12.44 -1.31
CA GLU A 14 6.86 11.71 -2.58
C GLU A 14 7.81 12.34 -3.61
N PRO A 15 9.11 12.57 -3.26
CA PRO A 15 10.03 13.26 -4.15
C PRO A 15 10.45 12.45 -5.38
N THR A 16 10.18 11.14 -5.41
CA THR A 16 10.46 10.27 -6.55
C THR A 16 9.41 10.38 -7.65
N ASN A 17 8.29 11.06 -7.40
CA ASN A 17 7.26 11.22 -8.40
C ASN A 17 7.80 12.04 -9.59
N HIS A 18 7.61 11.51 -10.81
CA HIS A 18 8.16 12.07 -12.06
C HIS A 18 9.69 12.12 -12.18
N LEU A 19 10.44 11.43 -11.31
CA LEU A 19 11.90 11.27 -11.48
C LEU A 19 12.24 9.99 -12.26
N ASP A 20 13.28 10.08 -13.08
CA ASP A 20 13.93 8.90 -13.67
C ASP A 20 14.89 8.25 -12.67
N ILE A 21 15.37 7.04 -13.01
CA ILE A 21 16.21 6.24 -12.11
C ILE A 21 17.51 6.96 -11.76
N GLU A 22 18.15 7.62 -12.75
CA GLU A 22 19.38 8.36 -12.54
C GLU A 22 19.19 9.56 -11.60
N SER A 23 18.07 10.29 -11.72
CA SER A 23 17.75 11.38 -10.81
C SER A 23 17.45 10.89 -9.39
N VAL A 24 16.86 9.71 -9.24
CA VAL A 24 16.65 9.09 -7.92
C VAL A 24 18.00 8.76 -7.27
N ASP A 25 18.95 8.21 -8.01
CA ASP A 25 20.29 7.91 -7.50
C ASP A 25 21.06 9.19 -7.12
N ALA A 26 20.93 10.24 -7.93
CA ALA A 26 21.48 11.57 -7.61
C ALA A 26 20.84 12.17 -6.35
N LEU A 27 19.53 11.98 -6.17
CA LEU A 27 18.79 12.42 -4.99
C LEU A 27 19.26 11.67 -3.74
N ILE A 28 19.39 10.33 -3.80
CA ILE A 28 19.93 9.51 -2.71
C ILE A 28 21.31 10.03 -2.29
N THR A 29 22.19 10.26 -3.27
CA THR A 29 23.56 10.72 -3.00
C THR A 29 23.56 12.11 -2.35
N SER A 30 22.70 13.00 -2.83
CA SER A 30 22.57 14.36 -2.29
C SER A 30 21.99 14.37 -0.88
N LEU A 31 20.98 13.54 -0.61
CA LEU A 31 20.37 13.40 0.72
C LEU A 31 21.35 12.82 1.74
N LYS A 32 22.20 11.86 1.35
CA LYS A 32 23.27 11.34 2.21
C LYS A 32 24.35 12.37 2.54
N ALA A 33 24.65 13.27 1.60
CA ALA A 33 25.64 14.33 1.80
C ALA A 33 25.06 15.55 2.56
N TYR A 34 23.75 15.60 2.73
CA TYR A 34 23.08 16.73 3.36
C TYR A 34 23.30 16.74 4.88
N GLN A 35 23.82 17.84 5.41
CA GLN A 35 24.16 17.97 6.83
C GLN A 35 22.99 18.46 7.71
N GLY A 36 21.83 18.74 7.11
CA GLY A 36 20.62 19.13 7.84
C GLY A 36 19.72 17.93 8.19
N GLY A 37 18.61 18.21 8.85
CA GLY A 37 17.57 17.21 9.09
C GLY A 37 16.78 16.92 7.82
N VAL A 38 16.41 15.66 7.59
CA VAL A 38 15.56 15.24 6.47
C VAL A 38 14.39 14.44 7.02
N VAL A 39 13.18 14.82 6.65
CA VAL A 39 11.96 14.03 6.82
C VAL A 39 11.47 13.67 5.44
N LEU A 40 11.36 12.37 5.17
CA LEU A 40 11.01 11.84 3.86
C LEU A 40 9.78 10.96 3.98
N VAL A 41 8.77 11.23 3.15
CA VAL A 41 7.63 10.36 2.91
C VAL A 41 7.76 9.83 1.49
N SER A 42 7.87 8.51 1.34
CA SER A 42 7.93 7.89 0.02
C SER A 42 7.41 6.45 0.06
N HIS A 43 6.92 5.97 -1.08
CA HIS A 43 6.63 4.55 -1.31
C HIS A 43 7.77 3.80 -2.03
N ASP A 44 8.87 4.45 -2.43
CA ASP A 44 10.00 3.78 -3.10
C ASP A 44 10.92 3.06 -2.11
N ALA A 45 10.86 1.73 -2.14
CA ALA A 45 11.67 0.85 -1.31
C ALA A 45 13.19 1.04 -1.49
N ARG A 46 13.65 1.36 -2.70
CA ARG A 46 15.09 1.55 -2.98
C ARG A 46 15.60 2.82 -2.33
N LEU A 47 14.82 3.91 -2.42
CA LEU A 47 15.15 5.18 -1.80
C LEU A 47 15.27 5.02 -0.28
N ILE A 48 14.26 4.43 0.36
CA ILE A 48 14.22 4.22 1.82
C ILE A 48 15.37 3.32 2.28
N SER A 49 15.59 2.20 1.59
CA SER A 49 16.68 1.28 1.93
C SER A 49 18.07 1.87 1.67
N ALA A 50 18.20 2.78 0.71
CA ALA A 50 19.49 3.37 0.39
C ALA A 50 19.91 4.45 1.39
N ILE A 51 18.99 5.30 1.85
CA ILE A 51 19.32 6.44 2.75
C ILE A 51 19.63 5.97 4.18
N ASP A 52 19.14 4.80 4.60
CA ASP A 52 19.33 4.25 5.96
C ASP A 52 18.78 5.19 7.06
N CYS A 53 17.54 5.65 6.87
CA CYS A 53 16.83 6.48 7.84
C CYS A 53 16.09 5.66 8.91
N GLU A 54 15.84 6.29 10.05
CA GLU A 54 14.88 5.80 11.03
C GLU A 54 13.47 5.73 10.41
N LEU A 55 12.83 4.56 10.50
CA LEU A 55 11.53 4.33 9.90
C LEU A 55 10.41 4.68 10.88
N TRP A 56 9.54 5.60 10.47
CA TRP A 56 8.35 5.99 11.22
C TRP A 56 7.12 5.43 10.54
N VAL A 57 6.37 4.61 11.26
CA VAL A 57 5.14 3.97 10.78
C VAL A 57 3.94 4.72 11.34
N CYS A 58 3.10 5.24 10.46
CA CYS A 58 1.82 5.82 10.84
C CYS A 58 0.78 4.69 10.97
N GLY A 59 0.21 4.51 12.16
CA GLY A 59 -0.93 3.62 12.37
C GLY A 59 -2.26 4.31 12.10
N ASP A 60 -3.36 3.62 12.42
CA ASP A 60 -4.70 4.22 12.43
C ASP A 60 -4.79 5.41 13.39
N CYS A 61 -5.89 6.16 13.32
CA CYS A 61 -6.14 7.38 14.10
C CYS A 61 -5.87 7.21 15.61
N GLU A 62 -6.06 6.02 16.17
CA GLU A 62 -5.83 5.71 17.59
C GLU A 62 -4.39 5.26 17.90
N SER A 63 -3.69 4.73 16.90
CA SER A 63 -2.38 4.08 17.07
C SER A 63 -1.19 5.04 17.00
N GLY A 64 -1.38 6.24 16.43
CA GLY A 64 -0.38 7.30 16.31
C GLY A 64 0.81 6.92 15.43
N LEU A 65 1.89 7.73 15.49
CA LEU A 65 3.18 7.39 14.88
C LEU A 65 3.99 6.48 15.80
N ARG A 66 4.62 5.46 15.22
CA ARG A 66 5.48 4.50 15.92
C ARG A 66 6.82 4.38 15.20
N ILE A 67 7.90 4.32 15.97
CA ILE A 67 9.24 4.09 15.43
C ILE A 67 9.45 2.59 15.23
N GLU A 68 9.86 2.20 14.03
CA GLU A 68 10.16 0.82 13.67
C GLU A 68 11.67 0.56 13.72
N ASN A 69 12.11 -0.13 14.77
CA ASN A 69 13.53 -0.41 15.03
C ASN A 69 14.05 -1.66 14.31
N ARG A 70 13.19 -2.44 13.65
CA ARG A 70 13.58 -3.73 13.07
C ARG A 70 14.02 -3.62 11.59
N GLY A 71 14.14 -2.40 11.09
CA GLY A 71 14.60 -2.09 9.74
C GLY A 71 13.52 -2.25 8.67
N PHE A 72 13.75 -1.57 7.54
CA PHE A 72 12.79 -1.47 6.43
C PHE A 72 12.44 -2.83 5.81
N GLU A 73 13.42 -3.71 5.60
CA GLU A 73 13.20 -5.00 4.96
C GLU A 73 12.26 -5.93 5.75
N ARG A 74 12.34 -5.88 7.08
CA ARG A 74 11.45 -6.66 7.93
C ARG A 74 10.04 -6.08 7.92
N TYR A 75 9.93 -4.76 8.03
CA TYR A 75 8.64 -4.06 7.93
C TYR A 75 7.93 -4.37 6.61
N ARG A 76 8.65 -4.28 5.48
CA ARG A 76 8.14 -4.62 4.15
C ARG A 76 7.61 -6.05 4.10
N ARG A 77 8.34 -7.01 4.66
CA ARG A 77 7.90 -8.42 4.69
C ARG A 77 6.62 -8.60 5.51
N ASP A 78 6.55 -7.97 6.68
CA ASP A 78 5.41 -8.07 7.59
C ASP A 78 4.15 -7.47 6.93
N VAL A 79 4.27 -6.30 6.29
CA VAL A 79 3.17 -5.64 5.56
C VAL A 79 2.72 -6.47 4.36
N MET A 80 3.64 -6.94 3.53
CA MET A 80 3.31 -7.74 2.34
C MET A 80 2.61 -9.06 2.72
N ALA A 81 3.05 -9.72 3.79
CA ALA A 81 2.42 -10.93 4.28
C ALA A 81 0.98 -10.68 4.77
N GLU A 82 0.74 -9.55 5.43
CA GLU A 82 -0.59 -9.16 5.89
C GLU A 82 -1.51 -8.81 4.71
N THR A 83 -1.04 -8.02 3.74
CA THR A 83 -1.80 -7.70 2.52
C THR A 83 -2.17 -8.96 1.74
N GLN A 84 -1.25 -9.92 1.60
CA GLN A 84 -1.51 -11.17 0.91
C GLN A 84 -2.62 -11.99 1.61
N ARG A 85 -2.57 -12.11 2.94
CA ARG A 85 -3.62 -12.79 3.71
C ARG A 85 -4.98 -12.11 3.53
N GLN A 86 -5.01 -10.79 3.55
CA GLN A 86 -6.25 -10.04 3.35
C GLN A 86 -6.82 -10.24 1.95
N GLN A 87 -5.98 -10.28 0.91
CA GLN A 87 -6.39 -10.59 -0.45
C GLN A 87 -7.00 -12.00 -0.54
N GLU A 88 -6.33 -13.03 -0.02
CA GLU A 88 -6.85 -14.41 -0.03
C GLU A 88 -8.20 -14.54 0.67
N ILE A 89 -8.38 -13.88 1.81
CA ILE A 89 -9.66 -13.86 2.53
C ILE A 89 -10.73 -13.15 1.69
N SER A 90 -10.38 -12.05 1.03
CA SER A 90 -11.30 -11.31 0.18
C SER A 90 -11.75 -12.14 -1.03
N GLU A 91 -10.81 -12.86 -1.67
CA GLU A 91 -11.08 -13.73 -2.82
C GLU A 91 -12.00 -14.88 -2.44
N ARG A 92 -11.73 -15.58 -1.33
CA ARG A 92 -12.60 -16.65 -0.82
C ARG A 92 -14.04 -16.17 -0.58
N LYS A 93 -14.20 -14.98 0.03
CA LYS A 93 -15.52 -14.37 0.24
C LYS A 93 -16.22 -14.02 -1.07
N VAL A 94 -15.47 -13.54 -2.07
CA VAL A 94 -16.01 -13.23 -3.40
C VAL A 94 -16.48 -14.51 -4.10
N GLU A 95 -15.71 -15.59 -4.03
CA GLU A 95 -16.06 -16.89 -4.59
C GLU A 95 -17.32 -17.49 -3.94
N GLU A 96 -17.37 -17.51 -2.61
CA GLU A 96 -18.53 -17.99 -1.85
C GLU A 96 -19.80 -17.20 -2.22
N ARG A 97 -19.70 -15.86 -2.29
CA ARG A 97 -20.80 -14.99 -2.72
C ARG A 97 -21.25 -15.29 -4.16
N ASN A 98 -20.31 -15.57 -5.07
CA ASN A 98 -20.62 -15.90 -6.45
C ASN A 98 -21.33 -17.27 -6.56
N ARG A 99 -20.93 -18.26 -5.75
CA ARG A 99 -21.59 -19.57 -5.68
C ARG A 99 -23.03 -19.45 -5.20
N LEU A 100 -23.26 -18.75 -4.08
CA LEU A 100 -24.61 -18.53 -3.55
C LEU A 100 -25.52 -17.80 -4.54
N ARG A 101 -24.97 -16.86 -5.34
CA ARG A 101 -25.71 -16.15 -6.40
C ARG A 101 -26.11 -17.09 -7.55
N LYS A 102 -25.24 -18.02 -7.95
CA LYS A 102 -25.56 -19.03 -8.97
C LYS A 102 -26.67 -19.96 -8.50
N GLU A 103 -26.54 -20.50 -7.29
CA GLU A 103 -27.55 -21.40 -6.70
C GLU A 103 -28.92 -20.70 -6.53
N LYS A 104 -28.94 -19.42 -6.13
CA LYS A 104 -30.18 -18.63 -6.07
C LYS A 104 -30.79 -18.40 -7.45
N ARG A 105 -29.98 -18.08 -8.47
CA ARG A 105 -30.46 -17.89 -9.85
C ARG A 105 -31.09 -19.17 -10.40
N GLU A 106 -30.45 -20.33 -10.20
CA GLU A 106 -30.96 -21.63 -10.62
C GLU A 106 -32.28 -21.98 -9.92
N LYS A 107 -32.37 -21.74 -8.60
CA LYS A 107 -33.63 -21.93 -7.84
C LYS A 107 -34.76 -21.01 -8.33
N CYS A 108 -34.48 -19.75 -8.66
CA CYS A 108 -35.47 -18.82 -9.22
C CYS A 108 -35.96 -19.29 -10.61
N LEU A 109 -35.07 -19.78 -11.48
CA LEU A 109 -35.41 -20.30 -12.80
C LEU A 109 -36.32 -21.55 -12.71
N ALA A 110 -36.00 -22.47 -11.79
CA ALA A 110 -36.80 -23.68 -11.56
C ALA A 110 -38.21 -23.38 -11.02
N GLN A 111 -38.39 -22.32 -10.23
CA GLN A 111 -39.70 -21.90 -9.72
C GLN A 111 -40.58 -21.26 -10.80
N HIS A 112 -40.01 -20.55 -11.77
CA HIS A 112 -40.77 -19.94 -12.87
C HIS A 112 -41.31 -20.99 -13.86
N SER A 113 -40.59 -22.10 -14.09
CA SER A 113 -41.06 -23.18 -14.97
C SER A 113 -42.26 -23.98 -14.42
N LYS A 114 -42.47 -24.02 -13.09
CA LYS A 114 -43.59 -24.76 -12.49
C LYS A 114 -44.90 -23.97 -12.43
N LYS A 115 -44.86 -22.64 -12.51
CA LYS A 115 -46.06 -21.78 -12.51
C LYS A 115 -46.73 -21.64 -13.89
N GLY A 116 -46.04 -21.99 -14.98
CA GLY A 116 -46.60 -21.93 -16.35
C GLY A 116 -47.47 -23.10 -16.77
N VAL A 117 -47.55 -24.18 -15.98
CA VAL A 117 -48.27 -25.43 -16.36
C VAL A 117 -49.71 -25.48 -15.81
N VAL A 118 -50.11 -24.55 -14.92
CA VAL A 118 -51.45 -24.57 -14.28
C VAL A 118 -52.49 -23.71 -15.03
N ALA A 119 -52.13 -23.10 -16.16
CA ALA A 119 -53.05 -22.30 -16.98
C ALA A 119 -53.32 -22.99 -18.32
N LYS A 120 -54.07 -24.09 -18.31
CA LYS A 120 -54.81 -24.56 -19.48
C LYS A 120 -56.01 -25.41 -19.07
#